data_AF-A0A7J7MI01-F1
#
_entry.id   AF-A0A7J7MI01-F1
#
_cell.length_a   1.000
_cell.length_b   1.000
_cell.length_c   1.000
_cell.angle_alpha   90.00
_cell.angle_beta   90.00
_cell.angle_gamma   90.00
#
_symmetry.space_group_name_H-M   'P 1'
#
loop_
_entity.id
_entity.type
_entity.pdbx_description
1 polymer ?
#
loop_
_entity_poly.entity_id
_entity_poly.type
_entity_poly.pdbx_seq_one_letter_code
_entity_poly.pdbx_strand_id
1 'polypeptide(L)'
;MGHLNLPSSKRSYRQWRLLDLVSAAFFGAVFVFFLLIFTPLGDSLAASGRQTLVLSSSGDPRQRQKLVALVETGQKMTIDACPEAAVDHMPCEDPRRNSQLSREMNFYRERQCPMSEETPLCLIPPPYGYRISVQWPDSLHKASNCTDFTN
;
A
#
# COMPACT_ATOMS: atom_id res chain seq x y z
N MET A 1 39.31 -74.23 10.59
CA MET A 1 39.29 -72.83 11.06
C MET A 1 38.82 -71.96 9.90
N GLY A 2 37.55 -71.53 9.90
CA GLY A 2 36.97 -70.73 8.82
C GLY A 2 36.88 -69.27 9.23
N HIS A 3 37.70 -68.41 8.63
CA HIS A 3 37.58 -66.95 8.77
C HIS A 3 36.57 -66.44 7.74
N LEU A 4 35.39 -66.01 8.20
CA LEU A 4 34.44 -65.26 7.39
C LEU A 4 34.91 -63.80 7.31
N ASN A 5 35.41 -63.39 6.14
CA ASN A 5 35.72 -62.00 5.81
C ASN A 5 34.45 -61.31 5.27
N LEU A 6 33.87 -60.39 6.05
CA LEU A 6 32.84 -59.46 5.59
C LEU A 6 33.51 -58.19 5.05
N PRO A 7 33.23 -57.76 3.79
CA PRO A 7 33.77 -56.50 3.29
C PRO A 7 33.10 -55.31 3.98
N SER A 8 33.91 -54.40 4.50
CA SER A 8 33.47 -53.16 5.16
C SER A 8 32.72 -52.26 4.19
N SER A 9 31.42 -52.09 4.42
CA SER A 9 30.49 -51.26 3.65
C SER A 9 30.73 -49.75 3.86
N LYS A 10 31.90 -49.26 3.46
CA LYS A 10 32.22 -47.81 3.52
C LYS A 10 31.46 -46.97 2.49
N ARG A 11 30.96 -47.60 1.42
CA ARG A 11 30.21 -46.92 0.33
C ARG A 11 28.76 -46.62 0.73
N SER A 12 28.13 -47.53 1.47
CA SER A 12 26.76 -47.37 1.97
C SER A 12 26.65 -46.16 2.91
N TYR A 13 27.58 -46.00 3.85
CA TYR A 13 27.54 -44.90 4.82
C TYR A 13 27.57 -43.50 4.19
N ARG A 14 28.29 -43.31 3.08
CA ARG A 14 28.32 -42.03 2.36
C ARG A 14 27.03 -41.78 1.58
N GLN A 15 26.40 -42.83 1.05
CA GLN A 15 25.15 -42.73 0.29
C GLN A 15 23.97 -42.32 1.18
N TRP A 16 23.86 -42.86 2.40
CA TRP A 16 22.85 -42.44 3.38
C TRP A 16 23.03 -40.98 3.82
N ARG A 17 24.29 -40.55 4.06
CA ARG A 17 24.59 -39.15 4.42
C ARG A 17 24.21 -38.13 3.34
N LEU A 18 24.35 -38.49 2.07
CA LEU A 18 23.92 -37.61 0.97
C LEU A 18 22.40 -37.52 0.89
N LEU A 19 21.71 -38.63 1.10
CA LEU A 19 20.24 -38.68 1.08
C LEU A 19 19.65 -37.90 2.27
N ASP A 20 20.28 -37.98 3.45
CA ASP A 20 19.92 -37.19 4.62
C ASP A 20 20.16 -35.68 4.41
N LEU A 21 21.23 -35.31 3.71
CA LEU A 21 21.54 -33.90 3.43
C LEU A 21 20.55 -33.32 2.41
N VAL A 22 20.20 -34.09 1.37
CA VAL A 22 19.20 -33.70 0.36
C VAL A 22 17.81 -33.60 0.99
N SER A 23 17.43 -34.55 1.85
CA SER A 23 16.13 -34.51 2.55
C SER A 23 16.07 -33.32 3.51
N ALA A 24 17.12 -33.07 4.30
CA ALA A 24 17.18 -31.91 5.20
C ALA A 24 17.09 -30.58 4.43
N ALA A 25 17.77 -30.46 3.28
CA ALA A 25 17.69 -29.28 2.44
C ALA A 25 16.29 -29.07 1.86
N PHE A 26 15.62 -30.14 1.40
CA PHE A 26 14.26 -30.09 0.89
C PHE A 26 13.26 -29.67 1.98
N PHE A 27 13.29 -30.31 3.15
CA PHE A 27 12.41 -29.95 4.27
C PHE A 27 12.69 -28.54 4.80
N GLY A 28 13.96 -28.11 4.83
CA GLY A 28 14.33 -26.73 5.18
C GLY A 28 13.76 -25.71 4.20
N ALA A 29 13.87 -25.96 2.88
CA ALA A 29 13.31 -25.08 1.86
C ALA A 29 11.78 -24.99 1.94
N VAL A 30 11.10 -26.13 2.17
CA VAL A 30 9.66 -26.18 2.38
C VAL A 30 9.26 -25.42 3.64
N PHE A 31 9.97 -25.60 4.76
CA PHE A 31 9.70 -24.87 5.99
C PHE A 31 9.88 -23.35 5.83
N VAL A 32 10.95 -22.92 5.14
CA VAL A 32 11.16 -21.49 4.81
C VAL A 32 10.04 -20.96 3.93
N PHE A 33 9.60 -21.72 2.91
CA PHE A 33 8.48 -21.35 2.07
C PHE A 33 7.17 -21.19 2.86
N PHE A 34 6.89 -22.11 3.80
CA PHE A 34 5.74 -21.99 4.69
C PHE A 34 5.87 -20.79 5.64
N LEU A 35 7.05 -20.50 6.18
CA LEU A 35 7.26 -19.28 6.97
C LEU A 35 6.99 -18.02 6.14
N LEU A 36 7.45 -17.97 4.89
CA LEU A 36 7.20 -16.81 4.01
C LEU A 36 5.71 -16.61 3.69
N ILE A 37 4.90 -17.67 3.68
CA ILE A 37 3.45 -17.58 3.44
C ILE A 37 2.66 -17.29 4.72
N PHE A 38 3.01 -17.95 5.82
CA PHE A 38 2.21 -17.95 7.05
C PHE A 38 2.72 -16.98 8.12
N THR A 39 3.89 -16.35 7.93
CA THR A 39 4.37 -15.30 8.83
C THR A 39 4.47 -13.94 8.12
N PRO A 40 4.09 -12.84 8.79
CA PRO A 40 4.04 -11.48 8.21
C PRO A 40 5.41 -10.87 7.87
N LEU A 41 6.52 -11.62 8.04
CA LEU A 41 7.84 -11.17 7.61
C LEU A 41 8.00 -11.16 6.08
N GLY A 42 7.21 -11.97 5.35
CA GLY A 42 7.19 -11.97 3.88
C GLY A 42 6.74 -10.62 3.30
N ASP A 43 5.73 -9.99 3.93
CA ASP A 43 5.22 -8.68 3.55
C ASP A 43 6.22 -7.55 3.83
N SER A 44 7.07 -7.71 4.85
CA SER A 44 8.05 -6.69 5.25
C SER A 44 9.20 -6.55 4.24
N LEU A 45 9.59 -7.65 3.58
CA LEU A 45 10.64 -7.62 2.55
C LEU A 45 10.12 -7.06 1.21
N ALA A 46 8.84 -7.24 0.90
CA ALA A 46 8.21 -6.66 -0.30
C ALA A 46 7.86 -5.17 -0.12
N ALA A 47 7.55 -4.72 1.10
CA ALA A 47 7.15 -3.34 1.39
C ALA A 47 8.32 -2.34 1.58
N SER A 48 9.53 -2.82 1.88
CA SER A 48 10.66 -1.96 2.29
C SER A 48 11.28 -1.09 1.16
N GLY A 49 10.87 -1.25 -0.10
CA GLY A 49 11.59 -0.62 -1.22
C GLY A 49 10.95 0.62 -1.85
N ARG A 50 9.64 0.88 -1.68
CA ARG A 50 8.94 1.83 -2.57
C ARG A 50 7.90 2.75 -1.93
N GLN A 51 7.42 2.46 -0.73
CA GLN A 51 6.31 3.23 -0.14
C GLN A 51 6.76 4.43 0.72
N THR A 52 8.02 4.49 1.13
CA THR A 52 8.52 5.51 2.06
C THR A 52 8.97 6.82 1.40
N LEU A 53 9.11 6.89 0.07
CA LEU A 53 9.57 8.12 -0.61
C LEU A 53 8.44 8.98 -1.18
N VAL A 54 7.24 8.42 -1.39
CA VAL A 54 6.13 9.16 -2.04
C VAL A 54 5.28 9.94 -1.02
N LEU A 55 5.18 9.49 0.23
CA LEU A 55 4.44 10.20 1.28
C LEU A 55 5.26 11.28 2.00
N SER A 56 6.60 11.23 1.95
CA SER A 56 7.45 12.08 2.79
C SER A 56 7.59 13.53 2.32
N SER A 57 7.25 13.87 1.07
CA SER A 57 7.34 15.28 0.63
C SER A 57 6.08 16.11 0.92
N SER A 58 4.93 15.45 1.18
CA SER A 58 3.63 16.10 1.44
C SER A 58 3.04 15.80 2.83
N GLY A 59 3.71 14.98 3.63
CA GLY A 59 3.22 14.47 4.93
C GLY A 59 3.78 15.19 6.16
N ASP A 60 4.45 16.34 6.03
CA ASP A 60 5.02 17.05 7.18
C ASP A 60 3.91 17.87 7.89
N PRO A 61 3.50 17.53 9.13
CA PRO A 61 2.38 18.15 9.83
C PRO A 61 2.52 19.66 9.99
N ARG A 62 3.76 20.16 10.08
CA ARG A 62 4.06 21.59 10.19
C ARG A 62 3.78 22.35 8.90
N GLN A 63 3.97 21.72 7.75
CA GLN A 63 3.73 22.33 6.45
C GLN A 63 2.23 22.49 6.19
N ARG A 64 1.42 21.51 6.61
CA ARG A 64 -0.05 21.56 6.52
C ARG A 64 -0.63 22.73 7.31
N GLN A 65 -0.23 22.90 8.56
CA GLN A 65 -0.72 24.01 9.40
C GLN A 65 -0.36 25.37 8.81
N LYS A 66 0.88 25.51 8.29
CA LYS A 66 1.32 26.73 7.62
C LYS A 66 0.50 27.00 6.36
N LEU A 67 0.21 25.97 5.55
CA LEU A 67 -0.57 26.13 4.33
C LEU A 67 -2.02 26.55 4.63
N VAL A 68 -2.66 25.96 5.64
CA VAL A 68 -4.01 26.33 6.07
C VAL A 68 -4.06 27.80 6.50
N ALA A 69 -3.10 28.24 7.33
CA ALA A 69 -3.03 29.65 7.77
C ALA A 69 -2.82 30.62 6.59
N LEU A 70 -2.05 30.23 5.57
CA LEU A 70 -1.83 31.05 4.36
C LEU A 70 -3.08 31.13 3.49
N VAL A 71 -3.87 30.06 3.41
CA VAL A 71 -5.15 30.06 2.68
C VAL A 71 -6.19 30.91 3.40
N GLU A 72 -6.28 30.82 4.73
CA GLU A 72 -7.20 31.63 5.55
C GLU A 72 -6.91 33.13 5.45
N THR A 73 -5.65 33.51 5.26
CA THR A 73 -5.24 34.90 5.05
C THR A 73 -5.49 35.39 3.61
N GLY A 74 -6.10 34.57 2.75
CA GLY A 74 -6.42 34.91 1.37
C GLY A 74 -5.22 34.86 0.42
N GLN A 75 -4.11 34.27 0.85
CA GLN A 75 -2.91 34.17 0.03
C GLN A 75 -3.03 32.99 -0.95
N LYS A 76 -2.78 33.26 -2.23
CA LYS A 76 -2.78 32.22 -3.26
C LYS A 76 -1.49 31.40 -3.17
N MET A 77 -1.61 30.17 -2.68
CA MET A 77 -0.52 29.19 -2.62
C MET A 77 -0.68 28.15 -3.74
N THR A 78 0.44 27.65 -4.25
CA THR A 78 0.46 26.53 -5.19
C THR A 78 0.40 25.23 -4.40
N ILE A 79 -0.71 24.50 -4.53
CA ILE A 79 -0.86 23.15 -3.98
C ILE A 79 -0.66 22.18 -5.13
N ASP A 80 0.19 21.19 -4.94
CA ASP A 80 0.49 20.20 -5.98
C ASP A 80 -0.69 19.24 -6.19
N ALA A 81 -0.78 18.69 -7.41
CA ALA A 81 -1.76 17.67 -7.72
C ALA A 81 -1.43 16.36 -7.00
N CYS A 82 -2.47 15.63 -6.59
CA CYS A 82 -2.30 14.30 -6.03
C CYS A 82 -1.73 13.35 -7.10
N PRO A 83 -0.83 12.42 -6.72
CA PRO A 83 -0.39 11.37 -7.63
C PRO A 83 -1.58 10.49 -8.03
N GLU A 84 -1.55 9.94 -9.26
CA GLU A 84 -2.65 9.15 -9.83
C GLU A 84 -3.13 8.03 -8.90
N ALA A 85 -2.20 7.32 -8.25
CA ALA A 85 -2.52 6.25 -7.31
C ALA A 85 -3.24 6.71 -6.02
N ALA A 86 -3.21 8.01 -5.70
CA ALA A 86 -3.83 8.59 -4.52
C ALA A 86 -5.15 9.32 -4.81
N VAL A 87 -5.55 9.46 -6.07
CA VAL A 87 -6.77 10.19 -6.47
C VAL A 87 -8.02 9.51 -5.92
N ASP A 88 -8.09 8.18 -6.04
CA ASP A 88 -9.21 7.36 -5.58
C ASP A 88 -8.95 6.74 -4.20
N HIS A 89 -7.91 7.18 -3.51
CA HIS A 89 -7.54 6.60 -2.22
C HIS A 89 -8.53 7.04 -1.14
N MET A 90 -9.23 6.07 -0.55
CA MET A 90 -10.18 6.26 0.55
C MET A 90 -9.56 5.82 1.89
N PRO A 91 -8.84 6.70 2.60
CA PRO A 91 -8.02 6.33 3.76
C PRO A 91 -8.81 5.77 4.96
N CYS A 92 -10.09 6.12 5.07
CA CYS A 92 -10.97 5.62 6.13
C CYS A 92 -11.52 4.22 5.86
N GLU A 93 -11.50 3.77 4.59
CA GLU A 93 -12.02 2.47 4.16
C GLU A 93 -10.90 1.52 3.72
N ASP A 94 -9.63 1.87 3.99
CA ASP A 94 -8.47 1.06 3.62
C ASP A 94 -8.52 -0.34 4.28
N PRO A 95 -8.61 -1.42 3.48
CA PRO A 95 -8.63 -2.80 3.99
C PRO A 95 -7.43 -3.12 4.90
N ARG A 96 -6.26 -2.52 4.62
CA ARG A 96 -5.03 -2.75 5.40
C ARG A 96 -5.12 -2.21 6.82
N ARG A 97 -5.89 -1.13 7.04
CA ARG A 97 -6.14 -0.56 8.37
C ARG A 97 -7.26 -1.31 9.06
N ASN A 98 -8.34 -1.61 8.33
CA ASN A 98 -9.47 -2.38 8.86
C ASN A 98 -9.03 -3.76 9.39
N SER A 99 -8.11 -4.44 8.70
CA SER A 99 -7.59 -5.73 9.16
C SER A 99 -6.82 -5.70 10.48
N GLN A 100 -6.36 -4.52 10.91
CA GLN A 100 -5.62 -4.32 12.16
C GLN A 100 -6.54 -3.95 13.33
N LEU A 101 -7.81 -3.62 13.07
CA LEU A 101 -8.77 -3.23 14.10
C LEU A 101 -9.32 -4.45 14.85
N SER A 102 -9.65 -4.25 16.12
CA SER A 102 -10.26 -5.30 16.94
C SER A 102 -11.65 -5.69 16.41
N ARG A 103 -11.96 -6.99 16.50
CA ARG A 103 -13.30 -7.53 16.21
C ARG A 103 -14.25 -7.43 17.41
N GLU A 104 -13.71 -7.08 18.57
CA GLU A 104 -14.50 -6.89 19.78
C GLU A 104 -15.52 -5.77 19.57
N MET A 105 -16.76 -6.00 19.99
CA MET A 105 -17.87 -5.03 19.88
C MET A 105 -18.09 -4.45 18.48
N ASN A 106 -17.61 -5.11 17.41
CA ASN A 106 -17.63 -4.60 16.04
C ASN A 106 -16.83 -3.29 15.83
N PHE A 107 -15.78 -3.05 16.63
CA PHE A 107 -14.95 -1.84 16.51
C PHE A 107 -14.39 -1.62 15.09
N TYR A 108 -14.04 -2.69 14.38
CA TYR A 108 -13.60 -2.63 12.97
C TYR A 108 -14.64 -2.06 11.98
N ARG A 109 -15.93 -1.99 12.34
CA ARG A 109 -16.99 -1.43 11.48
C ARG A 109 -17.19 0.07 11.66
N GLU A 110 -16.52 0.66 12.63
CA GLU A 110 -16.59 2.10 12.87
C GLU A 110 -15.72 2.87 11.84
N ARG A 111 -15.81 4.20 11.84
CA ARG A 111 -15.04 5.06 10.92
C ARG A 111 -13.71 5.46 11.55
N GLN A 112 -12.72 4.58 11.48
CA GLN A 112 -11.36 4.86 11.93
C GLN A 112 -10.56 5.56 10.83
N CYS A 113 -10.84 6.85 10.60
CA CYS A 113 -10.04 7.68 9.70
C CYS A 113 -8.63 7.96 10.28
N PRO A 114 -7.60 8.15 9.43
CA PRO A 114 -6.29 8.58 9.91
C PRO A 114 -6.34 10.02 10.41
N MET A 115 -5.36 10.39 11.21
CA MET A 115 -5.28 11.77 11.68
C MET A 115 -4.99 12.71 10.51
N SER A 116 -5.45 13.96 10.63
CA SER A 116 -5.23 15.00 9.62
C SER A 116 -3.75 15.26 9.29
N GLU A 117 -2.84 14.88 10.19
CA GLU A 117 -1.38 14.99 10.00
C GLU A 117 -0.82 13.89 9.09
N GLU A 118 -1.48 12.73 9.05
CA GLU A 118 -1.09 11.57 8.25
C GLU A 118 -1.70 11.60 6.85
N THR A 119 -2.70 12.45 6.63
CA THR A 119 -3.36 12.61 5.33
C THR A 119 -2.58 13.58 4.43
N PRO A 120 -2.25 13.19 3.18
CA PRO A 120 -1.57 14.08 2.25
C PRO A 120 -2.46 15.28 1.90
N LEU A 121 -1.85 16.45 1.75
CA LEU A 121 -2.51 17.66 1.31
C LEU A 121 -2.19 17.93 -0.16
N CYS A 122 -3.12 17.58 -1.05
CA CYS A 122 -2.96 17.74 -2.48
C CYS A 122 -4.30 18.03 -3.16
N LEU A 123 -4.25 18.56 -4.38
CA LEU A 123 -5.45 18.78 -5.21
C LEU A 123 -5.75 17.53 -6.03
N ILE A 124 -6.97 17.02 -5.93
CA ILE A 124 -7.44 15.93 -6.79
C ILE A 124 -7.55 16.50 -8.22
N PRO A 125 -6.82 15.93 -9.19
CA PRO A 125 -6.89 16.40 -10.56
C PRO A 125 -8.28 16.11 -11.15
N PRO A 126 -8.78 16.97 -12.07
CA PRO A 126 -10.02 16.71 -12.76
C PRO A 126 -9.90 15.43 -13.63
N PRO A 127 -10.95 14.60 -13.69
CA PRO A 127 -10.92 13.40 -14.52
C PRO A 127 -10.87 13.75 -16.01
N TYR A 128 -10.45 12.78 -16.82
CA TYR A 128 -10.38 12.96 -18.27
C TYR A 128 -11.76 13.33 -18.85
N GLY A 129 -11.80 14.38 -19.66
CA GLY A 129 -13.04 14.88 -20.26
C GLY A 129 -13.89 15.78 -19.36
N TYR A 130 -13.46 16.04 -18.12
CA TYR A 130 -14.15 16.99 -17.25
C TYR A 130 -14.11 18.41 -17.84
N ARG A 131 -15.28 19.05 -17.96
CA ARG A 131 -15.41 20.42 -18.43
C ARG A 131 -15.70 21.33 -17.23
N ILE A 132 -14.84 22.33 -17.04
CA ILE A 132 -15.06 23.37 -16.03
C ILE A 132 -16.35 24.11 -16.40
N SER A 133 -17.27 24.22 -15.44
CA SER A 133 -18.53 24.92 -15.65
C SER A 133 -18.29 26.41 -15.92
N VAL A 134 -19.24 27.01 -16.65
CA VAL A 134 -19.24 28.45 -16.90
C VAL A 134 -19.31 29.18 -15.56
N GLN A 135 -18.35 30.07 -15.32
CA GLN A 135 -18.25 30.82 -14.08
C GLN A 135 -19.41 31.81 -13.96
N TRP A 136 -19.80 32.14 -12.73
CA TRP A 136 -20.72 33.24 -12.47
C TRP A 136 -20.00 34.58 -12.70
N PRO A 137 -20.63 35.62 -13.27
CA PRO A 137 -22.04 35.75 -13.65
C PRO A 137 -22.41 35.25 -15.06
N ASP A 138 -21.43 34.82 -15.88
CA ASP A 138 -21.66 34.42 -17.28
C ASP A 138 -22.64 33.25 -17.43
N SER A 139 -22.74 32.40 -16.39
CA SER A 139 -23.74 31.32 -16.32
C SER A 139 -25.18 31.84 -16.39
N LEU A 140 -25.44 33.09 -15.97
CA LEU A 140 -26.76 33.71 -15.99
C LEU A 140 -27.28 33.94 -17.41
N HIS A 141 -26.44 34.45 -18.30
CA HIS A 141 -26.79 34.69 -19.71
C HIS A 141 -26.77 33.41 -20.54
N LYS A 142 -25.99 32.41 -20.13
CA LYS A 142 -25.92 31.12 -20.84
C LYS A 142 -27.12 30.22 -20.53
N ALA A 143 -27.71 30.34 -19.35
CA ALA A 143 -28.93 29.62 -18.96
C ALA A 143 -30.19 30.08 -19.74
N SER A 144 -30.22 31.31 -20.25
CA SER A 144 -31.36 31.79 -21.07
C SER A 144 -31.36 31.25 -22.50
N ASN A 145 -30.26 30.66 -22.98
CA ASN A 145 -30.12 30.09 -24.32
C ASN A 145 -29.96 28.55 -24.31
N CYS A 146 -30.64 27.86 -23.38
CA CYS A 146 -30.58 26.39 -23.22
C CYS A 146 -31.14 25.55 -24.40
N THR A 147 -31.40 26.13 -25.57
CA THR A 147 -31.93 25.40 -26.73
C THR A 147 -30.86 24.75 -27.63
N ASP A 148 -29.57 25.05 -27.46
CA ASP A 148 -28.52 24.67 -28.44
C ASP A 148 -27.52 23.59 -27.98
N PHE A 149 -27.72 22.93 -26.84
CA PHE A 149 -26.76 21.91 -26.36
C PHE A 149 -27.00 20.48 -26.89
N THR A 150 -27.89 20.30 -27.86
CA THR A 150 -28.03 19.03 -28.61
C THR A 150 -27.47 19.20 -30.03
N ASN A 151 -26.17 18.99 -30.19
CA ASN A 151 -25.56 18.47 -31.43
C ASN A 151 -24.30 17.70 -31.07
#